data_AF-A0A835XZ21-F1
#
_entry.id   AF-A0A835XZ21-F1
#
_cell.length_a   1.000
_cell.length_b   1.000
_cell.length_c   1.000
_cell.angle_alpha   90.00
_cell.angle_beta   90.00
_cell.angle_gamma   90.00
#
_symmetry.space_group_name_H-M   'P 1'
#
loop_
_entity.id
_entity.type
_entity.pdbx_description
1 polymer ?
#
loop_
_entity_poly.entity_id
_entity_poly.type
_entity_poly.pdbx_seq_one_letter_code
_entity_poly.pdbx_strand_id
1 'polypeptide(L)'
;MAQQVDLGVLDSQISEVDAKIGEVEAAITATDLSIRRSAEQLAEIHAQLRTATSRDDITFLREQVTLLSTKEVQLRREKVQLRTKEEQLRREKELLLKEKDRLLGAAASEATYAQRWAIMNPPSQISWRREQLDLGAGPLLNNWRPNAETAAGLLPELAHPAFANAVDNLAGHKPPDDVCMKAAAQLCCVGARIYDNESGLTAAVRKVLEPVLTTPTLQTITSGFADLSTAVPDWAVGDSSAKPDNLFLIFEAKAGIGGSGDSHYQGACYHGWFWRGRKGTDAFRDTRCPAFLLEVVGPHVRLSAVFWLERVTLFPLTPLLNLLPAHPVTDSLVLPVARLLAALRQGLHEIAQVPPCPKAPSLPWPIATHARYIARSAQRLTRTNFIYVVSRKSPGAGEADTVVVRLCRSYGTAAHKAWADQGFAPAVLHVEQLPAGWQLVEMEWLPPPEWRQLSQVEDAAERSEALDTALEALSKLHAATGAAHGDARPPNCLVRREGPGSWQVKFVDFEMSGEAGVAKYPAFLNDEVPWPEGVAYGQPLRCEHDSKLLSATVVGGGRAAEAPGVARCTPAPPRGSGGTELRCKGAGPAAHALMVRRGLGWRQRSGALWAAPAGLGARLAL
;
A
#
# COMPACT_ATOMS: atom_id res chain seq x y z
N MET A 1 10.19 18.34 31.77
CA MET A 1 9.15 19.02 32.58
C MET A 1 8.60 20.27 31.90
N ALA A 2 9.41 21.23 31.42
CA ALA A 2 8.91 22.44 30.75
C ALA A 2 7.97 22.17 29.55
N GLN A 3 8.37 21.31 28.59
CA GLN A 3 7.52 20.94 27.44
C GLN A 3 6.21 20.22 27.83
N GLN A 4 6.19 19.50 28.95
CA GLN A 4 5.01 18.77 29.42
C GLN A 4 4.00 19.71 30.08
N VAL A 5 4.48 20.81 30.67
CA VAL A 5 3.66 21.92 31.19
C VAL A 5 3.04 22.70 30.02
N ASP A 6 3.81 22.97 28.95
CA ASP A 6 3.31 23.69 27.77
C ASP A 6 2.21 22.93 27.00
N LEU A 7 2.34 21.60 26.88
CA LEU A 7 1.31 20.76 26.24
C LEU A 7 0.01 20.68 27.05
N GLY A 8 0.11 20.62 28.38
CA GLY A 8 -1.06 20.62 29.26
C GLY A 8 -1.85 21.94 29.18
N VAL A 9 -1.15 23.06 29.01
CA VAL A 9 -1.79 24.38 28.78
C VAL A 9 -2.53 24.42 27.45
N LEU A 10 -1.92 23.92 26.38
CA LEU A 10 -2.55 23.84 25.05
C LEU A 10 -3.78 22.94 25.04
N ASP A 11 -3.73 21.79 25.73
CA ASP A 11 -4.89 20.88 25.85
C ASP A 11 -6.06 21.53 26.59
N SER A 12 -5.76 22.29 27.65
CA SER A 12 -6.78 23.08 28.37
C SER A 12 -7.40 24.14 27.46
N GLN A 13 -6.58 24.85 26.66
CA GLN A 13 -7.07 25.88 25.73
C GLN A 13 -7.93 25.30 24.61
N ILE A 14 -7.53 24.15 24.03
CA ILE A 14 -8.33 23.46 23.00
C ILE A 14 -9.67 23.01 23.58
N SER A 15 -9.67 22.45 24.79
CA SER A 15 -10.91 22.03 25.46
C SER A 15 -11.85 23.22 25.75
N GLU A 16 -11.29 24.38 26.11
CA GLU A 16 -12.08 25.60 26.34
C GLU A 16 -12.69 26.13 25.04
N VAL A 17 -11.93 26.12 23.94
CA VAL A 17 -12.44 26.52 22.61
C VAL A 17 -13.53 25.55 22.14
N ASP A 18 -13.38 24.25 22.39
CA ASP A 18 -14.40 23.25 22.04
C ASP A 18 -15.71 23.44 22.82
N ALA A 19 -15.63 23.77 24.11
CA ALA A 19 -16.80 24.14 24.90
C ALA A 19 -17.53 25.36 24.30
N LYS A 20 -16.78 26.41 23.92
CA LYS A 20 -17.33 27.61 23.29
C LYS A 20 -17.98 27.33 21.93
N ILE A 21 -17.41 26.43 21.13
CA ILE A 21 -18.01 25.98 19.86
C ILE A 21 -19.35 25.30 20.13
N GLY A 22 -19.41 24.38 21.11
CA GLY A 22 -20.64 23.69 21.49
C GLY A 22 -21.75 24.63 21.95
N GLU A 23 -21.42 25.68 22.72
CA GLU A 23 -22.37 26.72 23.12
C GLU A 23 -22.94 27.50 21.91
N VAL A 24 -22.08 27.86 20.94
CA VAL A 24 -22.50 28.58 19.73
C VAL A 24 -23.36 27.69 18.83
N GLU A 25 -23.03 26.41 18.68
CA GLU A 25 -23.82 25.44 17.91
C GLU A 25 -25.21 25.22 18.52
N ALA A 26 -25.30 25.15 19.86
CA ALA A 26 -26.57 25.07 20.57
C ALA A 26 -27.42 26.34 20.35
N ALA A 27 -26.78 27.52 20.40
CA ALA A 27 -27.45 28.80 20.11
C ALA A 27 -27.98 28.86 18.67
N ILE A 28 -27.18 28.45 17.67
CA ILE A 28 -27.60 28.38 16.27
C ILE A 28 -28.82 27.47 16.10
N THR A 29 -28.81 26.31 16.77
CA THR A 29 -29.92 25.34 16.72
C THR A 29 -31.20 25.93 17.31
N ALA A 30 -31.10 26.65 18.44
CA ALA A 30 -32.22 27.34 19.07
C ALA A 30 -32.78 28.48 18.19
N THR A 31 -31.90 29.26 17.54
CA THR A 31 -32.29 30.30 16.58
C THR A 31 -33.00 29.70 15.36
N ASP A 32 -32.51 28.56 14.83
CA ASP A 32 -33.13 27.88 13.69
C ASP A 32 -34.53 27.35 13.99
N LEU A 33 -34.75 26.80 15.20
CA LEU A 33 -36.08 26.42 15.66
C LEU A 33 -37.01 27.64 15.75
N SER A 34 -36.50 28.78 16.21
CA SER A 34 -37.27 30.03 16.32
C SER A 34 -37.62 30.64 14.96
N ILE A 35 -36.74 30.51 13.96
CA ILE A 35 -37.01 30.90 12.57
C ILE A 35 -38.12 30.02 11.98
N ARG A 36 -38.03 28.68 12.16
CA ARG A 36 -39.05 27.75 11.66
C ARG A 36 -40.44 28.04 12.24
N ARG A 37 -40.53 28.24 13.56
CA ARG A 37 -41.78 28.62 14.23
C ARG A 37 -42.35 29.94 13.70
N SER A 38 -41.50 30.95 13.51
CA SER A 38 -41.94 32.24 12.92
C SER A 38 -42.47 32.06 11.49
N ALA A 39 -41.83 31.20 10.69
CA ALA A 39 -42.25 30.91 9.32
C ALA A 39 -43.59 30.15 9.26
N GLU A 40 -43.81 29.19 10.17
CA GLU A 40 -45.08 28.47 10.31
C GLU A 40 -46.23 29.44 10.69
N GLN A 41 -45.99 30.33 11.66
CA GLN A 41 -46.96 31.36 12.06
C GLN A 41 -47.29 32.32 10.91
N LEU A 42 -46.28 32.74 10.13
CA LEU A 42 -46.50 33.58 8.94
C LEU A 42 -47.33 32.85 7.89
N ALA A 43 -47.10 31.55 7.67
CA ALA A 43 -47.89 30.76 6.73
C ALA A 43 -49.36 30.64 7.17
N GLU A 44 -49.61 30.48 8.46
CA GLU A 44 -50.95 30.44 9.05
C GLU A 44 -51.69 31.78 8.91
N ILE A 45 -51.02 32.89 9.24
CA ILE A 45 -51.59 34.24 9.09
C ILE A 45 -51.86 34.56 7.62
N HIS A 46 -50.99 34.15 6.70
CA HIS A 46 -51.24 34.27 5.25
C HIS A 46 -52.41 33.39 4.76
N ALA A 47 -52.70 32.27 5.42
CA ALA A 47 -53.90 31.49 5.13
C ALA A 47 -55.17 32.21 5.61
N GLN A 48 -55.15 32.76 6.83
CA GLN A 48 -56.25 33.54 7.40
C GLN A 48 -56.56 34.81 6.58
N LEU A 49 -55.52 35.51 6.10
CA LEU A 49 -55.66 36.68 5.21
C LEU A 49 -56.37 36.36 3.89
N ARG A 50 -56.27 35.11 3.40
CA ARG A 50 -56.95 34.70 2.15
C ARG A 50 -58.45 34.47 2.31
N THR A 51 -58.90 34.23 3.55
CA THR A 51 -60.31 33.91 3.87
C THR A 51 -61.01 35.02 4.64
N ALA A 52 -60.29 36.05 5.08
CA ALA A 52 -60.85 37.16 5.85
C ALA A 52 -61.73 38.08 4.99
N THR A 53 -62.92 38.41 5.50
CA THR A 53 -63.90 39.28 4.84
C THR A 53 -64.11 40.62 5.58
N SER A 54 -63.73 40.69 6.85
CA SER A 54 -63.79 41.90 7.69
C SER A 54 -62.57 42.79 7.48
N ARG A 55 -62.80 44.11 7.34
CA ARG A 55 -61.74 45.11 7.15
C ARG A 55 -60.84 45.25 8.38
N ASP A 56 -61.41 45.10 9.57
CA ASP A 56 -60.67 45.21 10.84
C ASP A 56 -59.76 43.99 11.03
N ASP A 57 -60.24 42.78 10.70
CA ASP A 57 -59.44 41.55 10.77
C ASP A 57 -58.28 41.56 9.78
N ILE A 58 -58.50 42.03 8.55
CA ILE A 58 -57.45 42.17 7.54
C ILE A 58 -56.37 43.15 8.01
N THR A 59 -56.76 44.25 8.67
CA THR A 59 -55.83 45.26 9.18
C THR A 59 -54.98 44.68 10.31
N PHE A 60 -55.61 44.02 11.27
CA PHE A 60 -54.94 43.33 12.38
C PHE A 60 -53.96 42.24 11.91
N LEU A 61 -54.37 41.39 10.97
CA LEU A 61 -53.52 40.33 10.44
C LEU A 61 -52.31 40.88 9.66
N ARG A 62 -52.46 42.01 8.94
CA ARG A 62 -51.33 42.69 8.25
C ARG A 62 -50.31 43.27 9.22
N GLU A 63 -50.76 43.81 10.36
CA GLU A 63 -49.86 44.27 11.42
C GLU A 63 -49.07 43.09 12.02
N GLN A 64 -49.73 41.95 12.24
CA GLN A 64 -49.06 40.72 12.72
C GLN A 64 -48.04 40.17 11.72
N VAL A 65 -48.34 40.17 10.42
CA VAL A 65 -47.36 39.81 9.37
C VAL A 65 -46.14 40.71 9.44
N THR A 66 -46.34 42.03 9.61
CA THR A 66 -45.26 43.00 9.65
C THR A 66 -44.35 42.78 10.86
N LEU A 67 -44.95 42.52 12.04
CA LEU A 67 -44.24 42.21 13.28
C LEU A 67 -43.42 40.92 13.17
N LEU A 68 -44.03 39.83 12.70
CA LEU A 68 -43.37 38.53 12.58
C LEU A 68 -42.29 38.53 11.48
N SER A 69 -42.51 39.21 10.37
CA SER A 69 -41.50 39.38 9.31
C SER A 69 -40.28 40.14 9.83
N THR A 70 -40.50 41.17 10.64
CA THR A 70 -39.41 41.93 11.27
C THR A 70 -38.61 41.06 12.24
N LYS A 71 -39.31 40.26 13.05
CA LYS A 71 -38.69 39.29 13.98
C LYS A 71 -37.89 38.22 13.24
N GLU A 72 -38.40 37.69 12.12
CA GLU A 72 -37.69 36.70 11.31
C GLU A 72 -36.40 37.28 10.71
N VAL A 73 -36.44 38.52 10.20
CA VAL A 73 -35.25 39.22 9.70
C VAL A 73 -34.21 39.40 10.81
N GLN A 74 -34.63 39.73 12.03
CA GLN A 74 -33.74 39.84 13.19
C GLN A 74 -33.08 38.50 13.55
N LEU A 75 -33.86 37.42 13.63
CA LEU A 75 -33.33 36.08 13.91
C LEU A 75 -32.36 35.59 12.82
N ARG A 76 -32.63 35.92 11.55
CA ARG A 76 -31.71 35.61 10.44
C ARG A 76 -30.38 36.37 10.57
N ARG A 77 -30.40 37.65 11.01
CA ARG A 77 -29.17 38.42 11.27
C ARG A 77 -28.38 37.84 12.44
N GLU A 78 -29.05 37.48 13.52
CA GLU A 78 -28.44 36.84 14.70
C GLU A 78 -27.78 35.51 14.31
N LYS A 79 -28.46 34.68 13.50
CA LYS A 79 -27.90 33.44 12.96
C LYS A 79 -26.60 33.69 12.17
N VAL A 80 -26.56 34.72 11.33
CA VAL A 80 -25.34 35.08 10.57
C VAL A 80 -24.20 35.46 11.52
N GLN A 81 -24.48 36.23 12.58
CA GLN A 81 -23.47 36.59 13.57
C GLN A 81 -22.93 35.38 14.33
N LEU A 82 -23.81 34.45 14.73
CA LEU A 82 -23.42 33.21 15.38
C LEU A 82 -22.56 32.33 14.48
N ARG A 83 -22.88 32.24 13.17
CA ARG A 83 -22.06 31.50 12.19
C ARG A 83 -20.68 32.11 12.00
N THR A 84 -20.57 33.44 11.95
CA THR A 84 -19.27 34.11 11.90
C THR A 84 -18.43 33.84 13.16
N LYS A 85 -19.07 33.82 14.34
CA LYS A 85 -18.39 33.49 15.61
C LYS A 85 -17.93 32.04 15.65
N GLU A 86 -18.75 31.11 15.14
CA GLU A 86 -18.38 29.70 14.98
C GLU A 86 -17.14 29.54 14.09
N GLU A 87 -17.10 30.21 12.94
CA GLU A 87 -15.94 30.18 12.04
C GLU A 87 -14.66 30.73 12.69
N GLN A 88 -14.78 31.80 13.49
CA GLN A 88 -13.64 32.37 14.23
C GLN A 88 -13.08 31.37 15.25
N LEU A 89 -13.94 30.74 16.05
CA LEU A 89 -13.53 29.75 17.04
C LEU A 89 -12.93 28.49 16.39
N ARG A 90 -13.46 28.06 15.23
CA ARG A 90 -12.88 26.94 14.47
C ARG A 90 -11.48 27.26 13.94
N ARG A 91 -11.24 28.49 13.48
CA ARG A 91 -9.89 28.95 13.06
C ARG A 91 -8.93 29.02 14.24
N GLU A 92 -9.38 29.51 15.39
CA GLU A 92 -8.59 29.53 16.63
C GLU A 92 -8.17 28.11 17.05
N LYS A 93 -9.12 27.16 17.05
CA LYS A 93 -8.84 25.75 17.31
C LYS A 93 -7.79 25.19 16.34
N GLU A 94 -7.88 25.50 15.06
CA GLU A 94 -6.93 25.03 14.05
C GLU A 94 -5.51 25.57 14.31
N LEU A 95 -5.37 26.82 14.77
CA LEU A 95 -4.07 27.40 15.13
C LEU A 95 -3.48 26.74 16.37
N LEU A 96 -4.29 26.48 17.40
CA LEU A 96 -3.86 25.77 18.61
C LEU A 96 -3.41 24.33 18.30
N LEU A 97 -4.13 23.64 17.41
CA LEU A 97 -3.75 22.30 16.95
C LEU A 97 -2.43 22.32 16.17
N LYS A 98 -2.21 23.30 15.29
CA LYS A 98 -0.94 23.49 14.57
C LYS A 98 0.23 23.73 15.51
N GLU A 99 0.03 24.52 16.56
CA GLU A 99 1.07 24.79 17.55
C GLU A 99 1.37 23.57 18.44
N LYS A 100 0.33 22.83 18.83
CA LYS A 100 0.48 21.54 19.51
C LYS A 100 1.27 20.53 18.66
N ASP A 101 0.98 20.45 17.36
CA ASP A 101 1.71 19.59 16.43
C ASP A 101 3.18 20.02 16.29
N ARG A 102 3.48 21.32 16.29
CA ARG A 102 4.85 21.85 16.26
C ARG A 102 5.66 21.42 17.49
N LEU A 103 5.08 21.54 18.68
CA LEU A 103 5.75 21.17 19.94
C LEU A 103 5.94 19.65 20.07
N LEU A 104 4.95 18.87 19.62
CA LEU A 104 5.08 17.41 19.62
C LEU A 104 6.08 16.89 18.57
N GLY A 105 6.19 17.55 17.41
CA GLY A 105 7.17 17.23 16.38
C GLY A 105 8.62 17.43 16.83
N ALA A 106 8.87 18.43 17.70
CA ALA A 106 10.19 18.64 18.30
C ALA A 106 10.58 17.55 19.32
N ALA A 107 9.61 16.85 19.93
CA ALA A 107 9.84 15.78 20.91
C ALA A 107 9.96 14.38 20.26
N ALA A 108 9.35 14.16 19.08
CA ALA A 108 9.32 12.85 18.41
C ALA A 108 10.60 12.50 17.63
N SER A 109 11.46 13.49 17.35
CA SER A 109 12.69 13.36 16.56
C SER A 109 13.74 12.39 17.14
N GLU A 110 13.62 11.97 18.41
CA GLU A 110 14.56 11.06 19.08
C GLU A 110 13.91 9.75 19.60
N ALA A 111 12.61 9.54 19.39
CA ALA A 111 11.89 8.40 19.97
C ALA A 111 12.05 7.12 19.13
N THR A 112 12.41 6.01 19.77
CA THR A 112 12.39 4.68 19.15
C THR A 112 10.98 4.32 18.65
N TYR A 113 10.87 3.46 17.63
CA TYR A 113 9.58 2.99 17.11
C TYR A 113 8.68 2.42 18.21
N ALA A 114 9.28 1.74 19.20
CA ALA A 114 8.57 1.19 20.35
C ALA A 114 7.95 2.27 21.25
N GLN A 115 8.65 3.39 21.46
CA GLN A 115 8.19 4.53 22.25
C GLN A 115 7.06 5.29 21.54
N ARG A 116 7.09 5.39 20.20
CA ARG A 116 6.00 6.00 19.42
C ARG A 116 4.65 5.34 19.68
N TRP A 117 4.58 4.00 19.67
CA TRP A 117 3.34 3.27 19.99
C TRP A 117 2.85 3.47 21.43
N ALA A 118 3.76 3.77 22.36
CA ALA A 118 3.41 3.97 23.77
C ALA A 118 2.72 5.33 24.01
N ILE A 119 3.14 6.37 23.27
CA ILE A 119 2.59 7.74 23.39
C ILE A 119 1.53 8.07 22.34
N MET A 120 1.21 7.12 21.46
CA MET A 120 0.26 7.33 20.36
C MET A 120 -1.15 7.56 20.90
N ASN A 121 -1.87 8.51 20.28
CA ASN A 121 -3.32 8.65 20.50
C ASN A 121 -4.08 7.40 20.02
N PRO A 122 -5.31 7.17 20.49
CA PRO A 122 -6.24 6.21 19.92
C PRO A 122 -6.24 6.21 18.38
N PRO A 123 -6.25 5.05 17.70
CA PRO A 123 -6.30 4.99 16.24
C PRO A 123 -7.44 5.81 15.62
N SER A 124 -8.59 5.94 16.29
CA SER A 124 -9.71 6.78 15.86
C SER A 124 -9.42 8.29 15.87
N GLN A 125 -8.43 8.74 16.64
CA GLN A 125 -8.06 10.15 16.83
C GLN A 125 -6.70 10.51 16.21
N ILE A 126 -6.08 9.57 15.50
CA ILE A 126 -4.74 9.75 14.96
C ILE A 126 -4.75 10.63 13.70
N SER A 127 -3.82 11.59 13.64
CA SER A 127 -3.53 12.30 12.40
C SER A 127 -2.60 11.45 11.53
N TRP A 128 -3.18 10.69 10.61
CA TRP A 128 -2.42 9.80 9.72
C TRP A 128 -1.34 10.54 8.93
N ARG A 129 -1.63 11.78 8.49
CA ARG A 129 -0.66 12.60 7.74
C ARG A 129 0.57 12.92 8.59
N ARG A 130 0.36 13.30 9.85
CA ARG A 130 1.45 13.62 10.78
C ARG A 130 2.31 12.39 11.04
N GLU A 131 1.68 11.28 11.41
CA GLU A 131 2.39 10.05 11.79
C GLU A 131 3.09 9.36 10.61
N GLN A 132 2.56 9.50 9.41
CA GLN A 132 3.14 8.93 8.20
C GLN A 132 4.25 9.78 7.58
N LEU A 133 4.25 11.10 7.79
CA LEU A 133 5.20 12.04 7.19
C LEU A 133 6.19 12.63 8.22
N ASP A 134 6.36 11.98 9.37
CA ASP A 134 7.35 12.37 10.38
C ASP A 134 8.77 12.26 9.80
N LEU A 135 9.45 13.40 9.66
CA LEU A 135 10.79 13.50 9.07
C LEU A 135 11.90 12.98 9.99
N GLY A 136 11.68 12.96 11.31
CA GLY A 136 12.67 12.49 12.28
C GLY A 136 12.57 10.99 12.52
N ALA A 137 11.35 10.49 12.77
CA ALA A 137 11.13 9.09 13.13
C ALA A 137 10.69 8.19 11.96
N GLY A 138 10.50 8.77 10.77
CA GLY A 138 10.02 8.09 9.57
C GLY A 138 8.53 7.68 9.65
N PRO A 139 8.04 6.91 8.67
CA PRO A 139 6.63 6.50 8.58
C PRO A 139 6.19 5.65 9.78
N LEU A 140 5.00 5.88 10.36
CA LEU A 140 4.47 4.97 11.37
C LEU A 140 4.18 3.57 10.81
N LEU A 141 3.61 3.50 9.61
CA LEU A 141 3.23 2.27 8.93
C LEU A 141 3.96 2.12 7.59
N ASN A 142 4.33 0.89 7.23
CA ASN A 142 4.75 0.56 5.87
C ASN A 142 3.50 0.22 5.04
N ASN A 143 2.95 1.22 4.36
CA ASN A 143 1.71 1.08 3.57
C ASN A 143 1.93 1.25 2.06
N TRP A 144 3.17 1.04 1.60
CA TRP A 144 3.54 1.07 0.18
C TRP A 144 3.23 2.38 -0.55
N ARG A 145 3.02 3.48 0.20
CA ARG A 145 3.02 4.83 -0.37
C ARG A 145 4.45 5.18 -0.80
N PRO A 146 4.66 5.77 -1.97
CA PRO A 146 5.98 5.86 -2.59
C PRO A 146 6.82 6.99 -1.98
N ASN A 147 7.68 6.66 -1.03
CA ASN A 147 8.98 7.29 -0.87
C ASN A 147 10.06 6.19 -0.83
N ALA A 148 11.33 6.53 -1.02
CA ALA A 148 12.42 5.56 -1.17
C ALA A 148 12.58 4.63 0.06
N GLU A 149 12.05 5.02 1.22
CA GLU A 149 12.10 4.25 2.47
C GLU A 149 10.84 3.41 2.70
N THR A 150 9.65 3.86 2.26
CA THR A 150 8.34 3.25 2.54
C THR A 150 7.85 2.24 1.50
N ALA A 151 8.46 2.19 0.33
CA ALA A 151 8.04 1.33 -0.77
C ALA A 151 9.05 0.22 -1.11
N ALA A 152 9.93 -0.07 -0.14
CA ALA A 152 10.68 -1.31 -0.06
C ALA A 152 10.18 -2.14 1.14
N GLY A 153 10.06 -3.45 0.98
CA GLY A 153 9.57 -4.32 2.04
C GLY A 153 9.30 -5.73 1.55
N LEU A 154 8.98 -6.62 2.50
CA LEU A 154 8.51 -7.96 2.17
C LEU A 154 7.04 -7.87 1.75
N LEU A 155 6.71 -8.43 0.59
CA LEU A 155 5.32 -8.57 0.18
C LEU A 155 4.61 -9.61 1.08
N PRO A 156 3.29 -9.48 1.33
CA PRO A 156 2.56 -10.34 2.26
C PRO A 156 2.76 -11.83 1.99
N GLU A 157 2.75 -12.23 0.72
CA GLU A 157 2.87 -13.62 0.28
C GLU A 157 4.23 -14.21 0.62
N LEU A 158 5.26 -13.36 0.73
CA LEU A 158 6.58 -13.76 1.20
C LEU A 158 6.74 -13.61 2.72
N ALA A 159 5.83 -12.94 3.40
CA ALA A 159 5.86 -12.74 4.84
C ALA A 159 5.21 -13.90 5.61
N HIS A 160 4.14 -14.49 5.07
CA HIS A 160 3.41 -15.59 5.71
C HIS A 160 2.66 -16.44 4.66
N PRO A 161 2.63 -17.78 4.78
CA PRO A 161 1.96 -18.66 3.82
C PRO A 161 0.47 -18.38 3.68
N ALA A 162 -0.21 -18.01 4.76
CA ALA A 162 -1.64 -17.68 4.74
C ALA A 162 -1.99 -16.53 3.78
N PHE A 163 -1.09 -15.55 3.63
CA PHE A 163 -1.29 -14.46 2.68
C PHE A 163 -1.09 -14.93 1.24
N ALA A 164 -0.12 -15.81 1.00
CA ALA A 164 0.14 -16.37 -0.32
C ALA A 164 -1.04 -17.25 -0.79
N ASN A 165 -1.54 -18.14 0.08
CA ASN A 165 -2.71 -18.96 -0.18
C ASN A 165 -3.99 -18.11 -0.37
N ALA A 166 -4.15 -17.03 0.40
CA ALA A 166 -5.27 -16.11 0.21
C ALA A 166 -5.22 -15.45 -1.18
N VAL A 167 -4.04 -15.03 -1.66
CA VAL A 167 -3.87 -14.46 -3.01
C VAL A 167 -4.20 -15.49 -4.11
N ASP A 168 -3.76 -16.75 -3.94
CA ASP A 168 -4.15 -17.83 -4.88
C ASP A 168 -5.65 -18.08 -4.87
N ASN A 169 -6.30 -18.08 -3.71
CA ASN A 169 -7.75 -18.24 -3.62
C ASN A 169 -8.52 -17.08 -4.25
N LEU A 170 -8.02 -15.85 -4.13
CA LEU A 170 -8.60 -14.67 -4.77
C LEU A 170 -8.52 -14.76 -6.31
N ALA A 171 -7.38 -15.21 -6.84
CA ALA A 171 -7.13 -15.33 -8.27
C ALA A 171 -7.65 -16.65 -8.89
N GLY A 172 -7.83 -17.70 -8.07
CA GLY A 172 -8.06 -19.07 -8.51
C GLY A 172 -9.42 -19.29 -9.13
N HIS A 173 -9.56 -20.27 -10.03
CA HIS A 173 -10.81 -20.48 -10.77
C HIS A 173 -11.82 -21.37 -10.03
N LYS A 174 -11.41 -21.97 -8.91
CA LYS A 174 -12.26 -22.86 -8.11
C LYS A 174 -13.45 -22.06 -7.55
N PRO A 175 -14.69 -22.55 -7.71
CA PRO A 175 -15.85 -21.87 -7.14
C PRO A 175 -15.77 -21.88 -5.60
N PRO A 176 -16.06 -20.74 -4.93
CA PRO A 176 -16.26 -20.72 -3.48
C PRO A 176 -17.37 -21.68 -3.06
N ASP A 177 -17.34 -22.12 -1.80
CA ASP A 177 -18.40 -22.98 -1.28
C ASP A 177 -19.73 -22.23 -1.08
N ASP A 178 -20.81 -22.99 -0.91
CA ASP A 178 -22.16 -22.46 -0.73
C ASP A 178 -22.28 -21.50 0.46
N VAL A 179 -21.48 -21.71 1.51
CA VAL A 179 -21.49 -20.85 2.71
C VAL A 179 -20.96 -19.47 2.36
N CYS A 180 -19.80 -19.38 1.70
CA CYS A 180 -19.22 -18.11 1.26
C CYS A 180 -20.08 -17.44 0.17
N MET A 181 -20.68 -18.21 -0.74
CA MET A 181 -21.61 -17.68 -1.75
C MET A 181 -22.85 -17.03 -1.12
N LYS A 182 -23.49 -17.71 -0.16
CA LYS A 182 -24.67 -17.16 0.56
C LYS A 182 -24.29 -15.93 1.37
N ALA A 183 -23.17 -15.97 2.08
CA ALA A 183 -22.68 -14.83 2.86
C ALA A 183 -22.37 -13.63 1.97
N ALA A 184 -21.76 -13.83 0.79
CA ALA A 184 -21.50 -12.76 -0.17
C ALA A 184 -22.80 -12.11 -0.68
N ALA A 185 -23.79 -12.92 -1.06
CA ALA A 185 -25.10 -12.41 -1.48
C ALA A 185 -25.79 -11.60 -0.37
N GLN A 186 -25.74 -12.08 0.88
CA GLN A 186 -26.26 -11.35 2.04
C GLN A 186 -25.48 -10.07 2.31
N LEU A 187 -24.16 -10.09 2.13
CA LEU A 187 -23.32 -8.90 2.27
C LEU A 187 -23.62 -7.86 1.18
N CYS A 188 -23.96 -8.27 -0.04
CA CYS A 188 -24.48 -7.37 -1.07
C CYS A 188 -25.80 -6.72 -0.64
N CYS A 189 -26.72 -7.47 -0.03
CA CYS A 189 -27.95 -6.89 0.54
C CYS A 189 -27.66 -5.90 1.68
N VAL A 190 -26.62 -6.15 2.48
CA VAL A 190 -26.16 -5.22 3.53
C VAL A 190 -25.60 -3.94 2.89
N GLY A 191 -24.73 -4.06 1.89
CA GLY A 191 -24.10 -2.93 1.19
C GLY A 191 -25.06 -2.09 0.34
N ALA A 192 -26.19 -2.65 -0.08
CA ALA A 192 -27.24 -1.92 -0.79
C ALA A 192 -28.01 -0.91 0.09
N ARG A 193 -27.91 -1.03 1.42
CA ARG A 193 -28.60 -0.15 2.36
C ARG A 193 -27.77 1.08 2.67
N ILE A 194 -28.46 2.18 2.96
CA ILE A 194 -27.84 3.39 3.51
C ILE A 194 -27.93 3.31 5.03
N TYR A 195 -26.83 3.60 5.71
CA TYR A 195 -26.75 3.61 7.16
C TYR A 195 -26.45 5.02 7.64
N ASP A 196 -27.13 5.44 8.71
CA ASP A 196 -26.91 6.76 9.32
C ASP A 196 -25.61 6.84 10.12
N ASN A 197 -25.06 5.70 10.53
CA ASN A 197 -23.85 5.61 11.35
C ASN A 197 -23.09 4.29 11.15
N GLU A 198 -21.81 4.28 11.59
CA GLU A 198 -20.90 3.14 11.50
C GLU A 198 -21.41 1.94 12.31
N SER A 199 -21.97 2.16 13.50
CA SER A 199 -22.49 1.10 14.38
C SER A 199 -23.58 0.25 13.72
N GLY A 200 -24.51 0.86 12.99
CA GLY A 200 -25.56 0.17 12.26
C GLY A 200 -25.02 -0.73 11.14
N LEU A 201 -24.04 -0.22 10.39
CA LEU A 201 -23.34 -0.98 9.35
C LEU A 201 -22.55 -2.15 9.96
N THR A 202 -21.78 -1.90 11.01
CA THR A 202 -21.01 -2.91 11.75
C THR A 202 -21.91 -4.04 12.24
N ALA A 203 -23.04 -3.73 12.87
CA ALA A 203 -23.98 -4.74 13.36
C ALA A 203 -24.55 -5.61 12.21
N ALA A 204 -24.88 -4.99 11.07
CA ALA A 204 -25.41 -5.70 9.91
C ALA A 204 -24.37 -6.62 9.26
N VAL A 205 -23.12 -6.16 9.11
CA VAL A 205 -22.02 -6.96 8.56
C VAL A 205 -21.68 -8.12 9.50
N ARG A 206 -21.53 -7.87 10.80
CA ARG A 206 -21.21 -8.91 11.80
C ARG A 206 -22.26 -10.02 11.83
N LYS A 207 -23.55 -9.68 11.73
CA LYS A 207 -24.63 -10.68 11.67
C LYS A 207 -24.44 -11.69 10.52
N VAL A 208 -23.85 -11.26 9.41
CA VAL A 208 -23.57 -12.12 8.25
C VAL A 208 -22.24 -12.87 8.41
N LEU A 209 -21.19 -12.19 8.85
CA LEU A 209 -19.82 -12.72 8.79
C LEU A 209 -19.39 -13.50 10.04
N GLU A 210 -19.89 -13.16 11.22
CA GLU A 210 -19.48 -13.81 12.48
C GLU A 210 -19.72 -15.35 12.45
N PRO A 211 -20.87 -15.87 11.97
CA PRO A 211 -21.07 -17.31 11.84
C PRO A 211 -20.18 -18.01 10.80
N VAL A 212 -19.61 -17.24 9.86
CA VAL A 212 -18.78 -17.76 8.77
C VAL A 212 -17.30 -17.77 9.15
N LEU A 213 -16.87 -16.80 9.96
CA LEU A 213 -15.46 -16.56 10.26
C LEU A 213 -15.03 -17.05 11.66
N THR A 214 -15.97 -17.26 12.57
CA THR A 214 -15.64 -17.69 13.95
C THR A 214 -15.81 -19.20 14.13
N THR A 215 -14.95 -19.75 15.00
CA THR A 215 -14.93 -21.17 15.40
C THR A 215 -14.46 -21.25 16.86
N PRO A 216 -14.46 -22.43 17.52
CA PRO A 216 -13.94 -22.53 18.89
C PRO A 216 -12.50 -22.01 19.06
N THR A 217 -11.68 -22.06 18.00
CA THR A 217 -10.30 -21.56 17.97
C THR A 217 -10.15 -20.15 17.36
N LEU A 218 -11.25 -19.57 16.83
CA LEU A 218 -11.29 -18.24 16.21
C LEU A 218 -12.45 -17.46 16.82
N GLN A 219 -12.18 -16.71 17.88
CA GLN A 219 -13.21 -16.08 18.70
C GLN A 219 -13.24 -14.57 18.52
N THR A 220 -14.45 -14.00 18.55
CA THR A 220 -14.63 -12.54 18.65
C THR A 220 -13.98 -12.04 19.94
N ILE A 221 -13.05 -11.08 19.81
CA ILE A 221 -12.42 -10.44 20.95
C ILE A 221 -13.42 -9.46 21.57
N THR A 222 -13.82 -9.71 22.81
CA THR A 222 -14.73 -8.84 23.58
C THR A 222 -14.00 -8.04 24.66
N SER A 223 -12.82 -8.51 25.10
CA SER A 223 -11.95 -7.77 26.02
C SER A 223 -10.47 -8.07 25.74
N GLY A 224 -9.57 -7.18 26.15
CA GLY A 224 -8.12 -7.39 26.06
C GLY A 224 -7.40 -6.67 24.93
N PHE A 225 -8.09 -5.91 24.06
CA PHE A 225 -7.47 -4.74 23.44
C PHE A 225 -7.14 -3.76 24.58
N ALA A 226 -5.88 -3.33 24.71
CA ALA A 226 -5.36 -2.67 25.91
C ALA A 226 -6.26 -1.52 26.45
N ASP A 227 -6.34 -1.40 27.79
CA ASP A 227 -7.06 -0.37 28.57
C ASP A 227 -8.41 0.09 28.00
N LEU A 228 -9.45 -0.64 28.45
CA LEU A 228 -10.86 -0.73 28.03
C LEU A 228 -11.69 0.57 27.88
N SER A 229 -11.13 1.77 27.75
CA SER A 229 -11.97 2.99 27.71
C SER A 229 -11.85 3.91 26.50
N THR A 230 -10.89 3.74 25.57
CA THR A 230 -10.72 4.77 24.53
C THR A 230 -10.49 4.32 23.08
N ALA A 231 -10.10 3.06 22.79
CA ALA A 231 -9.88 2.67 21.39
C ALA A 231 -9.96 1.15 21.13
N VAL A 232 -11.06 0.70 20.53
CA VAL A 232 -11.22 -0.67 20.00
C VAL A 232 -11.67 -0.59 18.54
N PRO A 233 -11.27 -1.55 17.68
CA PRO A 233 -11.81 -1.64 16.33
C PRO A 233 -13.30 -1.98 16.36
N ASP A 234 -14.00 -1.78 15.25
CA ASP A 234 -15.43 -2.11 15.12
C ASP A 234 -15.71 -3.60 15.39
N TRP A 235 -14.78 -4.46 14.98
CA TRP A 235 -14.77 -5.88 15.32
C TRP A 235 -13.36 -6.48 15.17
N ALA A 236 -13.06 -7.52 15.94
CA ALA A 236 -11.79 -8.24 15.86
C ALA A 236 -11.96 -9.72 16.22
N VAL A 237 -11.12 -10.58 15.65
CA VAL A 237 -11.06 -12.02 15.93
C VAL A 237 -9.66 -12.41 16.35
N GLY A 238 -9.56 -13.22 17.39
CA GLY A 238 -8.32 -13.77 17.93
C GLY A 238 -8.50 -15.21 18.40
N ASP A 239 -7.55 -15.70 19.20
CA ASP A 239 -7.56 -17.05 19.78
C ASP A 239 -8.46 -17.16 21.03
N SER A 240 -8.73 -16.05 21.70
CA SER A 240 -9.54 -16.00 22.92
C SER A 240 -10.40 -14.75 22.97
N SER A 241 -11.66 -14.91 23.39
CA SER A 241 -12.61 -13.79 23.47
C SER A 241 -12.22 -12.77 24.56
N ALA A 242 -11.77 -13.25 25.73
CA ALA A 242 -11.55 -12.40 26.89
C ALA A 242 -10.08 -12.01 27.12
N LYS A 243 -9.16 -12.91 26.77
CA LYS A 243 -7.71 -12.78 26.98
C LYS A 243 -6.97 -13.23 25.72
N PRO A 244 -7.09 -12.47 24.60
CA PRO A 244 -6.42 -12.82 23.35
C PRO A 244 -4.91 -12.69 23.49
N ASP A 245 -4.19 -13.75 23.12
CA ASP A 245 -2.73 -13.73 22.94
C ASP A 245 -2.38 -13.42 21.47
N ASN A 246 -3.28 -13.73 20.55
CA ASN A 246 -3.13 -13.49 19.12
C ASN A 246 -4.28 -12.69 18.52
N LEU A 247 -3.98 -11.97 17.44
CA LEU A 247 -4.92 -11.18 16.64
C LEU A 247 -4.88 -11.66 15.20
N PHE A 248 -6.02 -12.10 14.67
CA PHE A 248 -6.14 -12.71 13.34
C PHE A 248 -6.94 -11.86 12.36
N LEU A 249 -7.97 -11.15 12.85
CA LEU A 249 -8.80 -10.25 12.05
C LEU A 249 -8.99 -8.92 12.76
N ILE A 250 -8.89 -7.85 12.00
CA ILE A 250 -9.37 -6.51 12.35
C ILE A 250 -10.45 -6.14 11.34
N PHE A 251 -11.56 -5.59 11.81
CA PHE A 251 -12.64 -5.11 10.98
C PHE A 251 -12.92 -3.65 11.26
N GLU A 252 -13.03 -2.85 10.20
CA GLU A 252 -13.33 -1.43 10.25
C GLU A 252 -14.48 -1.11 9.28
N ALA A 253 -15.50 -0.40 9.78
CA ALA A 253 -16.64 0.02 9.00
C ALA A 253 -16.68 1.54 8.87
N LYS A 254 -17.04 2.02 7.68
CA LYS A 254 -17.36 3.43 7.43
C LYS A 254 -18.70 3.50 6.71
N ALA A 255 -19.60 4.36 7.16
CA ALA A 255 -20.94 4.48 6.57
C ALA A 255 -20.89 4.85 5.07
N GLY A 256 -19.83 5.52 4.61
CA GLY A 256 -19.59 5.81 3.20
C GLY A 256 -18.18 6.32 2.92
N ILE A 257 -17.86 6.48 1.64
CA ILE A 257 -16.60 7.10 1.19
C ILE A 257 -16.63 8.58 1.60
N GLY A 258 -15.54 9.07 2.20
CA GLY A 258 -15.44 10.45 2.68
C GLY A 258 -15.91 10.67 4.12
N GLY A 259 -16.17 9.59 4.86
CA GLY A 259 -16.31 9.64 6.33
C GLY A 259 -15.04 10.12 7.04
N SER A 260 -15.10 10.25 8.37
CA SER A 260 -13.94 10.69 9.15
C SER A 260 -12.85 9.62 9.19
N GLY A 261 -11.62 10.01 8.82
CA GLY A 261 -10.44 9.16 8.87
C GLY A 261 -10.26 8.23 7.66
N ASP A 262 -9.19 7.45 7.69
CA ASP A 262 -8.84 6.44 6.69
C ASP A 262 -8.93 5.07 7.38
N SER A 263 -9.98 4.28 7.09
CA SER A 263 -10.23 2.97 7.71
C SER A 263 -9.08 1.98 7.50
N HIS A 264 -8.37 2.08 6.39
CA HIS A 264 -7.22 1.24 6.09
C HIS A 264 -6.06 1.55 7.03
N TYR A 265 -5.79 2.85 7.22
CA TYR A 265 -4.76 3.32 8.13
C TYR A 265 -5.13 3.05 9.60
N GLN A 266 -6.38 3.35 9.98
CA GLN A 266 -6.91 3.15 11.34
C GLN A 266 -6.88 1.67 11.73
N GLY A 267 -7.35 0.79 10.86
CA GLY A 267 -7.31 -0.66 11.07
C GLY A 267 -5.90 -1.20 11.29
N ALA A 268 -4.92 -0.75 10.51
CA ALA A 268 -3.52 -1.11 10.73
C ALA A 268 -2.94 -0.52 12.04
N CYS A 269 -3.39 0.66 12.46
CA CYS A 269 -3.02 1.19 13.77
C CYS A 269 -3.60 0.38 14.94
N TYR A 270 -4.77 -0.22 14.80
CA TYR A 270 -5.30 -1.15 15.81
C TYR A 270 -4.45 -2.42 15.94
N HIS A 271 -3.84 -2.91 14.85
CA HIS A 271 -2.86 -3.98 14.93
C HIS A 271 -1.67 -3.58 15.82
N GLY A 272 -1.09 -2.42 15.53
CA GLY A 272 0.00 -1.87 16.32
C GLY A 272 -0.36 -1.68 17.80
N TRP A 273 -1.58 -1.18 18.04
CA TRP A 273 -2.15 -0.95 19.35
C TRP A 273 -2.35 -2.23 20.16
N PHE A 274 -2.79 -3.31 19.52
CA PHE A 274 -2.96 -4.61 20.17
C PHE A 274 -1.62 -5.18 20.67
N TRP A 275 -0.60 -5.13 19.82
CA TRP A 275 0.70 -5.73 20.09
C TRP A 275 1.58 -4.88 21.01
N ARG A 276 1.32 -3.58 21.14
CA ARG A 276 2.14 -2.70 22.00
C ARG A 276 2.18 -3.16 23.45
N GLY A 277 1.07 -3.71 23.97
CA GLY A 277 0.96 -4.26 25.32
C GLY A 277 1.43 -5.71 25.44
N ARG A 278 1.84 -6.33 24.33
CA ARG A 278 2.17 -7.76 24.23
C ARG A 278 3.57 -8.03 23.69
N LYS A 279 4.45 -7.02 23.65
CA LYS A 279 5.80 -7.14 23.08
C LYS A 279 6.67 -8.23 23.74
N GLY A 280 6.37 -8.57 25.00
CA GLY A 280 7.09 -9.61 25.75
C GLY A 280 6.59 -11.04 25.52
N THR A 281 5.51 -11.24 24.77
CA THR A 281 4.92 -12.57 24.52
C THR A 281 5.68 -13.35 23.47
N ASP A 282 5.67 -14.68 23.56
CA ASP A 282 6.22 -15.56 22.52
C ASP A 282 5.53 -15.34 21.18
N ALA A 283 4.20 -15.16 21.18
CA ALA A 283 3.44 -14.79 19.98
C ALA A 283 4.02 -13.55 19.28
N PHE A 284 4.39 -12.50 20.03
CA PHE A 284 5.03 -11.33 19.45
C PHE A 284 6.50 -11.59 19.07
N ARG A 285 7.27 -12.35 19.82
CA ARG A 285 8.71 -12.57 19.54
C ARG A 285 8.95 -13.52 18.38
N ASP A 286 8.10 -14.53 18.28
CA ASP A 286 8.28 -15.70 17.43
C ASP A 286 7.31 -15.72 16.25
N THR A 287 6.56 -14.66 15.98
CA THR A 287 5.72 -14.56 14.77
C THR A 287 5.85 -13.18 14.16
N ARG A 288 5.50 -13.03 12.88
CA ARG A 288 5.31 -11.68 12.30
C ARG A 288 3.97 -11.06 12.67
N CYS A 289 3.28 -11.59 13.69
CA CYS A 289 1.97 -11.13 14.10
C CYS A 289 0.99 -10.98 12.90
N PRO A 290 0.85 -11.98 12.03
CA PRO A 290 0.03 -11.85 10.83
C PRO A 290 -1.46 -11.70 11.19
N ALA A 291 -2.14 -10.77 10.54
CA ALA A 291 -3.58 -10.57 10.62
C ALA A 291 -4.14 -10.13 9.26
N PHE A 292 -5.43 -10.34 9.05
CA PHE A 292 -6.18 -9.70 7.98
C PHE A 292 -6.87 -8.43 8.50
N LEU A 293 -6.98 -7.43 7.63
CA LEU A 293 -7.84 -6.27 7.81
C LEU A 293 -8.97 -6.36 6.79
N LEU A 294 -10.21 -6.46 7.28
CA LEU A 294 -11.41 -6.40 6.48
C LEU A 294 -12.06 -5.03 6.68
N GLU A 295 -12.23 -4.30 5.60
CA GLU A 295 -12.82 -2.96 5.66
C GLU A 295 -14.09 -2.91 4.81
N VAL A 296 -15.14 -2.31 5.37
CA VAL A 296 -16.40 -2.08 4.66
C VAL A 296 -16.71 -0.59 4.67
N VAL A 297 -16.68 0.03 3.49
CA VAL A 297 -16.85 1.48 3.32
C VAL A 297 -18.07 1.74 2.43
N GLY A 298 -19.21 1.99 3.07
CA GLY A 298 -20.51 2.04 2.42
C GLY A 298 -20.77 0.76 1.63
N PRO A 299 -21.00 0.84 0.30
CA PRO A 299 -21.26 -0.33 -0.53
C PRO A 299 -19.98 -1.00 -1.05
N HIS A 300 -18.85 -0.88 -0.36
CA HIS A 300 -17.58 -1.48 -0.79
C HIS A 300 -16.95 -2.32 0.29
N VAL A 301 -16.21 -3.36 -0.10
CA VAL A 301 -15.40 -4.18 0.80
C VAL A 301 -13.97 -4.34 0.27
N ARG A 302 -12.97 -4.30 1.15
CA ARG A 302 -11.58 -4.64 0.81
C ARG A 302 -10.96 -5.55 1.85
N LEU A 303 -10.13 -6.47 1.38
CA LEU A 303 -9.29 -7.32 2.21
C LEU A 303 -7.83 -6.88 2.08
N SER A 304 -7.18 -6.68 3.22
CA SER A 304 -5.77 -6.31 3.33
C SER A 304 -5.03 -7.27 4.26
N ALA A 305 -3.72 -7.42 4.05
CA ALA A 305 -2.81 -8.11 4.96
C ALA A 305 -2.13 -7.09 5.88
N VAL A 306 -2.04 -7.43 7.17
CA VAL A 306 -1.34 -6.64 8.19
C VAL A 306 -0.38 -7.54 8.95
N PHE A 307 0.86 -7.11 9.12
CA PHE A 307 1.88 -7.90 9.84
C PHE A 307 3.00 -6.99 10.34
N TRP A 308 3.79 -7.51 11.30
CA TRP A 308 4.85 -6.80 11.98
C TRP A 308 6.24 -7.25 11.49
N LEU A 309 6.98 -6.33 10.86
CA LEU A 309 8.41 -6.49 10.53
C LEU A 309 9.26 -5.60 11.46
N GLU A 310 9.97 -4.63 10.91
CA GLU A 310 10.54 -3.52 11.69
C GLU A 310 9.45 -2.51 12.07
N ARG A 311 8.44 -2.38 11.21
CA ARG A 311 7.23 -1.58 11.39
C ARG A 311 6.01 -2.43 11.04
N VAL A 312 4.84 -1.98 11.48
CA VAL A 312 3.57 -2.54 10.99
C VAL A 312 3.48 -2.28 9.50
N THR A 313 3.39 -3.37 8.73
CA THR A 313 3.24 -3.37 7.28
C THR A 313 1.79 -3.68 6.93
N LEU A 314 1.24 -2.90 6.01
CA LEU A 314 -0.12 -2.97 5.52
C LEU A 314 -0.10 -3.05 4.00
N PHE A 315 -0.77 -4.04 3.42
CA PHE A 315 -0.88 -4.19 1.98
C PHE A 315 -2.29 -4.64 1.55
N PRO A 316 -2.93 -3.94 0.60
CA PRO A 316 -4.23 -4.34 0.09
C PRO A 316 -4.12 -5.59 -0.82
N LEU A 317 -4.85 -6.66 -0.48
CA LEU A 317 -4.90 -7.89 -1.29
C LEU A 317 -5.97 -7.80 -2.38
N THR A 318 -7.01 -6.99 -2.16
CA THR A 318 -8.04 -6.69 -3.15
C THR A 318 -8.18 -5.18 -3.35
N PRO A 319 -8.70 -4.71 -4.49
CA PRO A 319 -9.30 -3.38 -4.57
C PRO A 319 -10.54 -3.29 -3.66
N LEU A 320 -11.15 -2.11 -3.58
CA LEU A 320 -12.50 -1.97 -3.03
C LEU A 320 -13.49 -2.65 -3.99
N LEU A 321 -13.94 -3.84 -3.63
CA LEU A 321 -14.95 -4.61 -4.36
C LEU A 321 -16.33 -4.00 -4.12
N ASN A 322 -17.15 -3.98 -5.16
CA ASN A 322 -18.50 -3.44 -5.13
C ASN A 322 -19.48 -4.43 -4.49
N LEU A 323 -20.27 -3.99 -3.52
CA LEU A 323 -21.35 -4.75 -2.88
C LEU A 323 -22.73 -4.44 -3.46
N LEU A 324 -22.87 -3.45 -4.35
CA LEU A 324 -24.17 -3.11 -4.92
C LEU A 324 -24.68 -4.26 -5.81
N PRO A 325 -25.92 -4.74 -5.59
CA PRO A 325 -26.56 -5.67 -6.49
C PRO A 325 -26.98 -4.92 -7.76
N ALA A 326 -26.12 -4.90 -8.78
CA ALA A 326 -26.54 -4.45 -10.11
C ALA A 326 -27.45 -5.52 -10.73
N HIS A 327 -28.56 -5.12 -11.35
CA HIS A 327 -29.43 -6.06 -12.07
C HIS A 327 -29.18 -5.98 -13.59
N PRO A 328 -29.04 -7.13 -14.29
CA PRO A 328 -29.03 -8.49 -13.74
C PRO A 328 -27.77 -8.71 -12.89
N VAL A 329 -27.93 -9.47 -11.79
CA VAL A 329 -26.79 -9.85 -10.96
C VAL A 329 -25.88 -10.74 -11.79
N THR A 330 -24.68 -10.27 -12.06
CA THR A 330 -23.67 -11.03 -12.79
C THR A 330 -22.71 -11.69 -11.82
N ASP A 331 -22.21 -12.87 -12.19
CA ASP A 331 -21.16 -13.57 -11.44
C ASP A 331 -19.94 -12.66 -11.22
N SER A 332 -19.65 -11.75 -12.16
CA SER A 332 -18.56 -10.78 -12.06
C SER A 332 -18.65 -9.83 -10.85
N LEU A 333 -19.82 -9.68 -10.22
CA LEU A 333 -20.00 -8.83 -9.03
C LEU A 333 -19.96 -9.63 -7.74
N VAL A 334 -20.68 -10.75 -7.66
CA VAL A 334 -20.80 -11.54 -6.42
C VAL A 334 -19.61 -12.49 -6.22
N LEU A 335 -19.09 -13.07 -7.31
CA LEU A 335 -18.03 -14.07 -7.23
C LEU A 335 -16.72 -13.51 -6.62
N PRO A 336 -16.26 -12.28 -6.94
CA PRO A 336 -15.10 -11.69 -6.26
C PRO A 336 -15.30 -11.55 -4.74
N VAL A 337 -16.51 -11.17 -4.30
CA VAL A 337 -16.84 -11.03 -2.87
C VAL A 337 -16.85 -12.41 -2.19
N ALA A 338 -17.46 -13.42 -2.82
CA ALA A 338 -17.46 -14.78 -2.30
C ALA A 338 -16.05 -15.39 -2.21
N ARG A 339 -15.19 -15.10 -3.20
CA ARG A 339 -13.77 -15.50 -3.17
C ARG A 339 -13.00 -14.79 -2.06
N LEU A 340 -13.25 -13.51 -1.84
CA LEU A 340 -12.69 -12.76 -0.72
C LEU A 340 -13.06 -13.43 0.61
N LEU A 341 -14.34 -13.77 0.81
CA LEU A 341 -14.80 -14.44 2.04
C LEU A 341 -14.19 -15.83 2.22
N ALA A 342 -14.07 -16.60 1.13
CA ALA A 342 -13.43 -17.92 1.17
C ALA A 342 -11.94 -17.81 1.51
N ALA A 343 -11.22 -16.89 0.86
CA ALA A 343 -9.80 -16.62 1.11
C ALA A 343 -9.57 -16.14 2.54
N LEU A 344 -10.41 -15.23 3.04
CA LEU A 344 -10.35 -14.74 4.42
C LEU A 344 -10.59 -15.88 5.42
N ARG A 345 -11.69 -16.64 5.26
CA ARG A 345 -12.03 -17.74 6.18
C ARG A 345 -10.91 -18.78 6.26
N GLN A 346 -10.37 -19.20 5.11
CA GLN A 346 -9.24 -20.13 5.08
C GLN A 346 -7.97 -19.51 5.68
N GLY A 347 -7.66 -18.26 5.33
CA GLY A 347 -6.48 -17.57 5.84
C GLY A 347 -6.48 -17.41 7.36
N LEU A 348 -7.65 -17.17 7.98
CA LEU A 348 -7.77 -17.11 9.45
C LEU A 348 -7.44 -18.46 10.11
N HIS A 349 -7.92 -19.56 9.54
CA HIS A 349 -7.57 -20.91 10.01
C HIS A 349 -6.08 -21.19 9.87
N GLU A 350 -5.48 -20.82 8.74
CA GLU A 350 -4.05 -21.02 8.51
C GLU A 350 -3.20 -20.19 9.47
N ILE A 351 -3.53 -18.92 9.71
CA ILE A 351 -2.83 -18.10 10.70
C ILE A 351 -2.89 -18.73 12.10
N ALA A 352 -4.05 -19.23 12.52
CA ALA A 352 -4.23 -19.84 13.84
C ALA A 352 -3.48 -21.17 14.03
N GLN A 353 -3.12 -21.85 12.93
CA GLN A 353 -2.47 -23.16 12.94
C GLN A 353 -0.96 -23.11 12.66
N VAL A 354 -0.45 -22.03 12.07
CA VAL A 354 0.97 -21.94 11.71
C VAL A 354 1.82 -21.81 12.96
N PRO A 355 2.82 -22.70 13.17
CA PRO A 355 3.69 -22.63 14.33
C PRO A 355 4.52 -21.33 14.30
N PRO A 356 4.94 -20.84 15.47
CA PRO A 356 5.81 -19.68 15.54
C PRO A 356 7.09 -19.88 14.71
N CYS A 357 7.47 -18.87 13.94
CA CYS A 357 8.75 -18.79 13.25
C CYS A 357 9.53 -17.60 13.81
N PRO A 358 10.73 -17.83 14.38
CA PRO A 358 11.56 -16.76 14.93
C PRO A 358 11.63 -15.57 13.98
N LYS A 359 11.42 -14.36 14.51
CA LYS A 359 11.60 -13.11 13.75
C LYS A 359 13.07 -13.02 13.33
N ALA A 360 13.41 -13.52 12.15
CA ALA A 360 14.49 -12.96 11.35
C ALA A 360 13.86 -11.75 10.62
N PRO A 361 13.99 -10.51 11.14
CA PRO A 361 13.44 -9.35 10.46
C PRO A 361 14.07 -9.29 9.07
N SER A 362 13.23 -9.16 8.04
CA SER A 362 13.56 -9.09 6.60
C SER A 362 13.74 -10.39 5.79
N LEU A 363 13.81 -11.58 6.40
CA LEU A 363 13.97 -12.81 5.62
C LEU A 363 12.61 -13.37 5.12
N PRO A 364 12.41 -13.64 3.82
CA PRO A 364 11.19 -14.24 3.30
C PRO A 364 10.89 -15.59 3.95
N TRP A 365 9.62 -15.84 4.27
CA TRP A 365 9.14 -17.11 4.81
C TRP A 365 9.65 -18.34 4.02
N PRO A 366 9.61 -18.34 2.66
CA PRO A 366 10.12 -19.47 1.89
C PRO A 366 11.61 -19.77 2.08
N ILE A 367 12.41 -18.81 2.54
CA ILE A 367 13.84 -19.04 2.86
C ILE A 367 14.00 -19.35 4.35
N ALA A 368 13.27 -18.65 5.22
CA ALA A 368 13.38 -18.77 6.67
C ALA A 368 13.01 -20.17 7.18
N THR A 369 12.06 -20.82 6.53
CA THR A 369 11.53 -22.13 6.96
C THR A 369 11.97 -23.28 6.08
N HIS A 370 12.70 -23.00 4.99
CA HIS A 370 13.09 -24.04 4.04
C HIS A 370 14.03 -25.06 4.67
N ALA A 371 13.76 -26.34 4.43
CA ALA A 371 14.62 -27.41 4.93
C ALA A 371 16.05 -27.31 4.38
N ARG A 372 16.22 -26.86 3.12
CA ARG A 372 17.54 -26.75 2.45
C ARG A 372 18.45 -25.67 3.03
N TYR A 373 17.92 -24.65 3.71
CA TYR A 373 18.70 -23.46 4.04
C TYR A 373 19.02 -23.32 5.52
N ILE A 374 20.20 -22.78 5.81
CA ILE A 374 20.57 -22.29 7.14
C ILE A 374 20.09 -20.83 7.21
N ALA A 375 18.85 -20.60 7.64
CA ALA A 375 18.19 -19.29 7.59
C ALA A 375 19.03 -18.14 8.19
N ARG A 376 19.76 -18.37 9.29
CA ARG A 376 20.63 -17.38 9.94
C ARG A 376 21.83 -16.93 9.10
N SER A 377 22.20 -17.68 8.06
CA SER A 377 23.28 -17.32 7.14
C SER A 377 22.80 -16.43 5.99
N ALA A 378 21.48 -16.29 5.82
CA ALA A 378 20.92 -15.59 4.68
C ALA A 378 21.22 -14.09 4.75
N GLN A 379 21.81 -13.57 3.67
CA GLN A 379 22.13 -12.17 3.51
C GLN A 379 21.46 -11.65 2.25
N ARG A 380 20.69 -10.58 2.38
CA ARG A 380 20.01 -9.96 1.24
C ARG A 380 21.01 -9.14 0.42
N LEU A 381 21.11 -9.43 -0.88
CA LEU A 381 22.06 -8.74 -1.77
C LEU A 381 21.55 -7.36 -2.24
N THR A 382 20.24 -7.14 -2.29
CA THR A 382 19.66 -5.88 -2.80
C THR A 382 18.47 -5.43 -1.98
N ARG A 383 18.25 -4.11 -1.85
CA ARG A 383 17.08 -3.57 -1.13
C ARG A 383 15.77 -3.74 -1.88
N THR A 384 15.81 -3.79 -3.21
CA THR A 384 14.63 -3.73 -4.08
C THR A 384 14.23 -5.09 -4.66
N ASN A 385 15.17 -6.02 -4.83
CA ASN A 385 14.88 -7.37 -5.31
C ASN A 385 14.97 -8.38 -4.15
N PHE A 386 14.29 -9.52 -4.29
CA PHE A 386 14.31 -10.60 -3.31
C PHE A 386 15.42 -11.60 -3.66
N ILE A 387 16.67 -11.14 -3.61
CA ILE A 387 17.87 -11.93 -3.90
C ILE A 387 18.69 -12.06 -2.61
N TYR A 388 19.05 -13.29 -2.28
CA TYR A 388 19.74 -13.65 -1.05
C TYR A 388 20.91 -14.58 -1.34
N VAL A 389 22.03 -14.37 -0.65
CA VAL A 389 23.07 -15.39 -0.51
C VAL A 389 22.76 -16.17 0.76
N VAL A 390 22.80 -17.49 0.70
CA VAL A 390 22.45 -18.34 1.85
C VAL A 390 23.27 -19.62 1.81
N SER A 391 23.67 -20.11 2.98
CA SER A 391 24.31 -21.41 3.12
C SER A 391 23.25 -22.52 3.07
N ARG A 392 23.50 -23.51 2.21
CA ARG A 392 22.71 -24.73 2.08
C ARG A 392 23.17 -25.76 3.11
N LYS A 393 22.22 -26.50 3.70
CA LYS A 393 22.52 -27.64 4.56
C LYS A 393 23.08 -28.78 3.72
N SER A 394 24.27 -29.26 4.06
CA SER A 394 24.89 -30.41 3.38
C SER A 394 24.25 -31.72 3.85
N PRO A 395 23.90 -32.65 2.94
CA PRO A 395 23.48 -34.00 3.31
C PRO A 395 24.72 -34.80 3.75
N GLY A 396 25.10 -34.67 5.02
CA GLY A 396 26.30 -35.25 5.61
C GLY A 396 27.21 -34.17 6.22
N ALA A 397 28.08 -34.55 7.15
CA ALA A 397 28.98 -33.66 7.92
C ALA A 397 30.07 -32.94 7.08
N GLY A 398 29.81 -32.68 5.80
CA GLY A 398 30.61 -31.84 4.93
C GLY A 398 30.24 -30.36 5.04
N GLU A 399 31.17 -29.50 4.61
CA GLU A 399 31.04 -28.04 4.66
C GLU A 399 29.75 -27.55 3.99
N ALA A 400 29.14 -26.50 4.55
CA ALA A 400 27.96 -25.87 4.01
C ALA A 400 28.31 -25.12 2.71
N ASP A 401 27.65 -25.48 1.60
CA ASP A 401 27.80 -24.80 0.32
C ASP A 401 26.99 -23.49 0.30
N THR A 402 27.50 -22.46 -0.38
CA THR A 402 26.87 -21.14 -0.45
C THR A 402 26.20 -20.94 -1.81
N VAL A 403 24.92 -20.58 -1.80
CA VAL A 403 24.09 -20.42 -3.01
C VAL A 403 23.42 -19.06 -3.05
N VAL A 404 22.99 -18.65 -4.24
CA VAL A 404 22.07 -17.52 -4.43
C VAL A 404 20.65 -18.04 -4.56
N VAL A 405 19.73 -17.43 -3.82
CA VAL A 405 18.30 -17.67 -3.92
C VAL A 405 17.61 -16.39 -4.37
N ARG A 406 16.86 -16.49 -5.46
CA ARG A 406 15.98 -15.43 -5.95
C ARG A 406 14.53 -15.82 -5.79
N LEU A 407 13.72 -14.89 -5.28
CA LEU A 407 12.26 -14.98 -5.30
C LEU A 407 11.70 -14.01 -6.34
N CYS A 408 10.90 -14.52 -7.26
CA CYS A 408 10.34 -13.75 -8.38
C CYS A 408 9.00 -14.32 -8.83
N ARG A 409 8.19 -13.53 -9.56
CA ARG A 409 6.88 -14.00 -10.11
C ARG A 409 6.95 -14.47 -11.56
N SER A 410 8.01 -14.08 -12.25
CA SER A 410 8.28 -14.45 -13.64
C SER A 410 9.77 -14.68 -13.75
N TYR A 411 10.16 -15.80 -14.36
CA TYR A 411 11.55 -16.15 -14.56
C TYR A 411 11.72 -17.03 -15.79
N GLY A 412 12.63 -16.65 -16.68
CA GLY A 412 12.99 -17.44 -17.86
C GLY A 412 13.91 -18.60 -17.50
N THR A 413 13.44 -19.54 -16.67
CA THR A 413 14.23 -20.70 -16.22
C THR A 413 14.79 -21.51 -17.38
N ALA A 414 14.02 -21.69 -18.46
CA ALA A 414 14.48 -22.43 -19.64
C ALA A 414 15.65 -21.72 -20.34
N ALA A 415 15.55 -20.41 -20.54
CA ALA A 415 16.63 -19.60 -21.11
C ALA A 415 17.87 -19.60 -20.20
N HIS A 416 17.68 -19.42 -18.89
CA HIS A 416 18.79 -19.47 -17.92
C HIS A 416 19.51 -20.81 -17.96
N LYS A 417 18.79 -21.94 -17.90
CA LYS A 417 19.41 -23.27 -17.98
C LYS A 417 20.17 -23.46 -19.30
N ALA A 418 19.56 -23.10 -20.43
CA ALA A 418 20.21 -23.21 -21.74
C ALA A 418 21.50 -22.37 -21.83
N TRP A 419 21.53 -21.18 -21.22
CA TRP A 419 22.72 -20.32 -21.18
C TRP A 419 23.77 -20.83 -20.19
N ALA A 420 23.34 -21.45 -19.09
CA ALA A 420 24.22 -22.10 -18.12
C ALA A 420 24.90 -23.34 -18.69
N ASP A 421 24.18 -24.15 -19.49
CA ASP A 421 24.71 -25.34 -20.17
C ASP A 421 25.81 -24.97 -21.19
N GLN A 422 25.73 -23.76 -21.76
CA GLN A 422 26.78 -23.19 -22.63
C GLN A 422 27.91 -22.49 -21.85
N GLY A 423 27.85 -22.48 -20.51
CA GLY A 423 28.84 -21.85 -19.66
C GLY A 423 28.73 -20.34 -19.51
N PHE A 424 27.67 -19.70 -20.02
CA PHE A 424 27.50 -18.23 -20.01
C PHE A 424 26.47 -17.72 -18.99
N ALA A 425 25.99 -18.57 -18.09
CA ALA A 425 25.20 -18.17 -16.92
C ALA A 425 25.58 -19.01 -15.69
N PRO A 426 25.26 -18.57 -14.47
CA PRO A 426 25.43 -19.39 -13.26
C PRO A 426 24.61 -20.69 -13.37
N ALA A 427 25.09 -21.79 -12.79
CA ALA A 427 24.31 -23.03 -12.79
C ALA A 427 23.00 -22.86 -12.00
N VAL A 428 21.86 -23.27 -12.58
CA VAL A 428 20.58 -23.34 -11.87
C VAL A 428 20.52 -24.65 -11.08
N LEU A 429 20.50 -24.56 -9.75
CA LEU A 429 20.62 -25.72 -8.86
C LEU A 429 19.26 -26.28 -8.44
N HIS A 430 18.28 -25.41 -8.22
CA HIS A 430 16.93 -25.81 -7.81
C HIS A 430 15.91 -24.75 -8.20
N VAL A 431 14.71 -25.18 -8.61
CA VAL A 431 13.57 -24.31 -8.87
C VAL A 431 12.34 -24.89 -8.20
N GLU A 432 11.65 -24.07 -7.43
CA GLU A 432 10.42 -24.44 -6.74
C GLU A 432 9.33 -23.42 -7.08
N GLN A 433 8.14 -23.92 -7.41
CA GLN A 433 6.94 -23.09 -7.55
C GLN A 433 6.35 -22.86 -6.16
N LEU A 434 6.11 -21.61 -5.83
CA LEU A 434 5.51 -21.17 -4.58
C LEU A 434 4.09 -20.62 -4.82
N PRO A 435 3.24 -20.58 -3.79
CA PRO A 435 1.92 -19.96 -3.89
C PRO A 435 1.98 -18.48 -4.35
N ALA A 436 0.86 -17.96 -4.83
CA ALA A 436 0.70 -16.60 -5.38
C ALA A 436 1.57 -16.31 -6.61
N GLY A 437 1.86 -17.34 -7.40
CA GLY A 437 2.66 -17.26 -8.62
C GLY A 437 4.13 -16.92 -8.36
N TRP A 438 4.63 -17.12 -7.14
CA TRP A 438 6.04 -16.94 -6.83
C TRP A 438 6.86 -18.15 -7.25
N GLN A 439 8.15 -17.92 -7.46
CA GLN A 439 9.15 -18.93 -7.79
C GLN A 439 10.38 -18.69 -6.94
N LEU A 440 10.91 -19.76 -6.37
CA LEU A 440 12.21 -19.79 -5.75
C LEU A 440 13.20 -20.37 -6.75
N VAL A 441 14.23 -19.60 -7.10
CA VAL A 441 15.31 -20.02 -8.00
C VAL A 441 16.62 -20.02 -7.23
N GLU A 442 17.15 -21.20 -6.94
CA GLU A 442 18.47 -21.44 -6.36
C GLU A 442 19.50 -21.57 -7.50
N MET A 443 20.59 -20.82 -7.42
CA MET A 443 21.66 -20.83 -8.42
C MET A 443 23.05 -20.72 -7.78
N GLU A 444 24.06 -21.06 -8.55
CA GLU A 444 25.48 -20.93 -8.19
C GLU A 444 25.81 -19.52 -7.68
N TRP A 445 26.60 -19.46 -6.60
CA TRP A 445 27.17 -18.21 -6.12
C TRP A 445 28.47 -17.90 -6.87
N LEU A 446 28.54 -16.71 -7.47
CA LEU A 446 29.71 -16.19 -8.14
C LEU A 446 30.33 -15.09 -7.27
N PRO A 447 31.32 -15.41 -6.40
CA PRO A 447 31.79 -14.49 -5.39
C PRO A 447 32.61 -13.32 -5.97
N PRO A 448 32.59 -12.16 -5.30
CA PRO A 448 33.61 -11.14 -5.44
C PRO A 448 34.87 -11.44 -4.63
N PRO A 449 36.04 -10.89 -5.03
CA PRO A 449 36.22 -9.98 -6.17
C PRO A 449 36.40 -10.69 -7.51
N GLU A 450 36.36 -12.03 -7.56
CA GLU A 450 36.64 -12.82 -8.77
C GLU A 450 35.66 -12.49 -9.90
N TRP A 451 34.37 -12.39 -9.57
CA TRP A 451 33.33 -11.94 -10.47
C TRP A 451 32.91 -10.52 -10.13
N ARG A 452 32.97 -9.63 -11.12
CA ARG A 452 32.52 -8.24 -11.01
C ARG A 452 31.60 -7.88 -12.17
N GLN A 453 30.73 -6.90 -12.01
CA GLN A 453 29.89 -6.48 -13.12
C GLN A 453 30.73 -5.81 -14.20
N LEU A 454 30.31 -5.92 -15.45
CA LEU A 454 30.92 -5.19 -16.56
C LEU A 454 30.90 -3.68 -16.31
N SER A 455 29.85 -3.15 -15.66
CA SER A 455 29.77 -1.74 -15.25
C SER A 455 30.78 -1.33 -14.16
N GLN A 456 31.37 -2.29 -13.45
CA GLN A 456 32.34 -2.06 -12.37
C GLN A 456 33.79 -2.20 -12.84
N VAL A 457 34.02 -2.50 -14.12
CA VAL A 457 35.37 -2.49 -14.69
C VAL A 457 35.78 -1.04 -14.94
N GLU A 458 36.69 -0.52 -14.10
CA GLU A 458 37.11 0.89 -14.13
C GLU A 458 37.93 1.23 -15.37
N ASP A 459 38.93 0.41 -15.67
CA ASP A 459 39.81 0.60 -16.82
C ASP A 459 39.01 0.51 -18.13
N ALA A 460 39.16 1.53 -18.98
CA ALA A 460 38.35 1.67 -20.18
C ALA A 460 38.72 0.64 -21.26
N ALA A 461 40.00 0.27 -21.37
CA ALA A 461 40.45 -0.73 -22.32
C ALA A 461 39.97 -2.12 -21.90
N GLU A 462 40.17 -2.49 -20.63
CA GLU A 462 39.67 -3.74 -20.06
C GLU A 462 38.14 -3.85 -20.18
N ARG A 463 37.42 -2.75 -19.91
CA ARG A 463 35.95 -2.73 -20.07
C ARG A 463 35.54 -2.92 -21.52
N SER A 464 36.29 -2.38 -22.48
CA SER A 464 36.04 -2.58 -23.91
C SER A 464 36.26 -4.05 -24.30
N GLU A 465 37.38 -4.64 -23.91
CA GLU A 465 37.68 -6.06 -24.18
C GLU A 465 36.62 -7.01 -23.58
N ALA A 466 36.21 -6.73 -22.34
CA ALA A 466 35.18 -7.50 -21.66
C ALA A 466 33.79 -7.32 -22.31
N LEU A 467 33.48 -6.12 -22.81
CA LEU A 467 32.26 -5.86 -23.59
C LEU A 467 32.25 -6.64 -24.90
N ASP A 468 33.35 -6.62 -25.65
CA ASP A 468 33.46 -7.35 -26.91
C ASP A 468 33.27 -8.86 -26.68
N THR A 469 33.89 -9.40 -25.64
CA THR A 469 33.69 -10.79 -25.22
C THR A 469 32.23 -11.09 -24.87
N ALA A 470 31.54 -10.16 -24.19
CA ALA A 470 30.13 -10.31 -23.85
C ALA A 470 29.21 -10.24 -25.08
N LEU A 471 29.50 -9.39 -26.05
CA LEU A 471 28.75 -9.30 -27.32
C LEU A 471 28.92 -10.56 -28.17
N GLU A 472 30.13 -11.11 -28.23
CA GLU A 472 30.38 -12.40 -28.87
C GLU A 472 29.62 -13.53 -28.18
N ALA A 473 29.60 -13.55 -26.84
CA ALA A 473 28.85 -14.51 -26.06
C ALA A 473 27.34 -14.43 -26.35
N LEU A 474 26.76 -13.22 -26.37
CA LEU A 474 25.35 -13.03 -26.75
C LEU A 474 25.04 -13.59 -28.13
N SER A 475 25.86 -13.26 -29.14
CA SER A 475 25.68 -13.76 -30.50
C SER A 475 25.66 -15.29 -30.56
N LYS A 476 26.61 -15.95 -29.88
CA LYS A 476 26.67 -17.42 -29.77
C LYS A 476 25.43 -17.99 -29.07
N LEU A 477 25.01 -17.39 -27.97
CA LEU A 477 23.84 -17.81 -27.19
C LEU A 477 22.53 -17.66 -27.95
N HIS A 478 22.33 -16.54 -28.64
CA HIS A 478 21.15 -16.31 -29.48
C HIS A 478 21.05 -17.36 -30.58
N ALA A 479 22.15 -17.65 -31.27
CA ALA A 479 22.21 -18.66 -32.31
C ALA A 479 21.96 -20.09 -31.77
N ALA A 480 22.53 -20.41 -30.61
CA ALA A 480 22.44 -21.75 -30.02
C ALA A 480 21.08 -22.04 -29.36
N THR A 481 20.43 -21.03 -28.79
CA THR A 481 19.25 -21.23 -27.92
C THR A 481 17.96 -20.65 -28.46
N GLY A 482 18.03 -19.69 -29.39
CA GLY A 482 16.85 -18.93 -29.85
C GLY A 482 16.20 -18.07 -28.75
N ALA A 483 16.82 -17.96 -27.57
CA ALA A 483 16.31 -17.20 -26.45
C ALA A 483 16.93 -15.79 -26.41
N ALA A 484 16.12 -14.81 -26.02
CA ALA A 484 16.56 -13.45 -25.72
C ALA A 484 16.57 -13.23 -24.20
N HIS A 485 17.54 -12.44 -23.71
CA HIS A 485 17.64 -12.08 -22.30
C HIS A 485 16.58 -11.03 -21.90
N GLY A 486 16.32 -10.06 -22.79
CA GLY A 486 15.37 -8.97 -22.57
C GLY A 486 15.93 -7.80 -21.77
N ASP A 487 16.89 -8.04 -20.88
CA ASP A 487 17.57 -7.01 -20.07
C ASP A 487 19.10 -7.19 -20.06
N ALA A 488 19.70 -7.47 -21.22
CA ALA A 488 21.16 -7.62 -21.35
C ALA A 488 21.85 -6.26 -21.31
N ARG A 489 22.39 -5.90 -20.13
CA ARG A 489 23.10 -4.65 -19.89
C ARG A 489 24.27 -4.86 -18.93
N PRO A 490 25.24 -3.94 -18.84
CA PRO A 490 26.45 -4.13 -18.04
C PRO A 490 26.23 -4.53 -16.58
N PRO A 491 25.20 -4.02 -15.86
CA PRO A 491 24.87 -4.50 -14.52
C PRO A 491 24.47 -6.00 -14.45
N ASN A 492 23.89 -6.53 -15.53
CA ASN A 492 23.42 -7.92 -15.62
C ASN A 492 24.43 -8.83 -16.34
N CYS A 493 25.68 -8.36 -16.48
CA CYS A 493 26.79 -9.09 -17.09
C CYS A 493 27.95 -9.15 -16.10
N LEU A 494 28.20 -10.32 -15.53
CA LEU A 494 29.36 -10.56 -14.66
C LEU A 494 30.54 -11.01 -15.50
N VAL A 495 31.71 -10.47 -15.17
CA VAL A 495 32.96 -10.72 -15.86
C VAL A 495 34.06 -11.11 -14.88
N ARG A 496 34.90 -12.04 -15.31
CA ARG A 496 36.11 -12.47 -14.59
C ARG A 496 37.27 -12.49 -15.57
N ARG A 497 38.42 -11.98 -15.15
CA ARG A 497 39.66 -12.04 -15.93
C ARG A 497 40.38 -13.35 -15.67
N GLU A 498 40.75 -14.07 -16.73
CA GLU A 498 41.58 -15.29 -16.62
C GLU A 498 43.04 -15.05 -16.99
N GLY A 499 43.30 -14.01 -17.78
CA GLY A 499 44.64 -13.59 -18.18
C GLY A 499 44.62 -12.25 -18.94
N PRO A 500 45.76 -11.77 -19.44
CA PRO A 500 45.79 -10.60 -20.32
C PRO A 500 44.91 -10.82 -21.55
N GLY A 501 43.93 -9.95 -21.79
CA GLY A 501 42.99 -10.04 -22.92
C GLY A 501 41.98 -11.20 -22.87
N SER A 502 41.93 -11.99 -21.79
CA SER A 502 41.05 -13.16 -21.68
C SER A 502 40.02 -12.97 -20.58
N TRP A 503 38.74 -12.96 -20.98
CA TRP A 503 37.60 -12.73 -20.11
C TRP A 503 36.62 -13.89 -20.14
N GLN A 504 36.06 -14.21 -18.98
CA GLN A 504 34.85 -15.00 -18.88
C GLN A 504 33.65 -14.11 -18.61
N VAL A 505 32.50 -14.53 -19.15
CA VAL A 505 31.24 -13.79 -19.08
C VAL A 505 30.16 -14.71 -18.52
N LYS A 506 29.38 -14.18 -17.58
CA LYS A 506 28.18 -14.80 -17.03
C LYS A 506 27.05 -13.78 -17.02
N PHE A 507 25.98 -14.04 -17.76
CA PHE A 507 24.76 -13.24 -17.70
C PHE A 507 23.92 -13.64 -16.48
N VAL A 508 23.28 -12.65 -15.87
CA VAL A 508 22.42 -12.81 -14.70
C VAL A 508 21.12 -12.00 -14.88
N ASP A 509 20.13 -12.25 -14.02
CA ASP A 509 18.81 -11.57 -14.06
C ASP A 509 17.90 -11.97 -15.24
N PHE A 510 17.58 -13.26 -15.32
CA PHE A 510 16.72 -13.87 -16.33
C PHE A 510 15.20 -13.63 -16.15
N GLU A 511 14.76 -12.62 -15.38
CA GLU A 511 13.33 -12.39 -15.11
C GLU A 511 12.49 -12.06 -16.36
N MET A 512 13.10 -11.39 -17.35
CA MET A 512 12.45 -11.04 -18.61
C MET A 512 12.68 -12.06 -19.72
N SER A 513 13.67 -12.94 -19.54
CA SER A 513 14.19 -13.77 -20.62
C SER A 513 13.19 -14.84 -21.08
N GLY A 514 13.35 -15.26 -22.34
CA GLY A 514 12.55 -16.33 -22.93
C GLY A 514 12.78 -16.46 -24.41
N GLU A 515 11.97 -17.28 -25.07
CA GLU A 515 12.06 -17.50 -26.52
C GLU A 515 11.81 -16.20 -27.30
N ALA A 516 12.71 -15.88 -28.23
CA ALA A 516 12.62 -14.66 -29.03
C ALA A 516 11.38 -14.70 -29.94
N GLY A 517 10.66 -13.57 -30.03
CA GLY A 517 9.40 -13.47 -30.75
C GLY A 517 8.17 -13.99 -30.01
N VAL A 518 8.36 -14.75 -28.92
CA VAL A 518 7.27 -15.33 -28.12
C VAL A 518 7.16 -14.68 -26.75
N ALA A 519 8.26 -14.66 -25.98
CA ALA A 519 8.33 -13.98 -24.69
C ALA A 519 8.12 -12.47 -24.88
N LYS A 520 7.51 -11.80 -23.89
CA LYS A 520 7.12 -10.39 -23.98
C LYS A 520 7.74 -9.54 -22.90
N TYR A 521 8.04 -8.29 -23.23
CA TYR A 521 8.44 -7.29 -22.24
C TYR A 521 7.33 -7.08 -21.21
N PRO A 522 7.69 -6.83 -19.95
CA PRO A 522 6.71 -6.59 -18.89
C PRO A 522 5.83 -5.36 -19.19
N ALA A 523 4.72 -5.28 -18.46
CA ALA A 523 3.79 -4.15 -18.54
C ALA A 523 4.38 -2.81 -18.01
N PHE A 524 5.60 -2.85 -17.48
CA PHE A 524 6.33 -1.68 -17.00
C PHE A 524 7.83 -1.87 -17.24
N LEU A 525 8.48 -0.83 -17.76
CA LEU A 525 9.90 -0.75 -18.09
C LEU A 525 10.44 0.54 -17.45
N ASN A 526 11.71 0.52 -17.07
CA ASN A 526 12.34 1.71 -16.50
C ASN A 526 12.75 2.67 -17.62
N ASP A 527 12.18 3.87 -17.64
CA ASP A 527 12.48 4.91 -18.64
C ASP A 527 13.92 5.48 -18.53
N GLU A 528 14.64 5.19 -17.43
CA GLU A 528 16.05 5.55 -17.29
C GLU A 528 16.99 4.62 -18.09
N VAL A 529 16.49 3.47 -18.54
CA VAL A 529 17.26 2.54 -19.36
C VAL A 529 17.15 2.96 -20.82
N PRO A 530 18.28 3.06 -21.57
CA PRO A 530 18.27 3.44 -22.98
C PRO A 530 17.79 2.26 -23.84
N TRP A 531 16.50 1.95 -23.76
CA TRP A 531 15.89 0.84 -24.50
C TRP A 531 16.06 1.03 -26.02
N PRO A 532 16.50 -0.01 -26.75
CA PRO A 532 16.58 0.02 -28.21
C PRO A 532 15.22 0.27 -28.89
N GLU A 533 15.27 0.76 -30.13
CA GLU A 533 14.08 0.88 -30.98
C GLU A 533 13.35 -0.48 -31.10
N GLY A 534 12.02 -0.45 -30.98
CA GLY A 534 11.16 -1.64 -31.02
C GLY A 534 10.85 -2.26 -29.66
N VAL A 535 11.51 -1.84 -28.58
CA VAL A 535 11.16 -2.23 -27.21
C VAL A 535 9.98 -1.39 -26.71
N ALA A 536 8.90 -2.06 -26.30
CA ALA A 536 7.76 -1.42 -25.65
C ALA A 536 6.98 -2.42 -24.77
N TYR A 537 6.08 -1.90 -23.92
CA TYR A 537 5.25 -2.69 -23.01
C TYR A 537 4.49 -3.81 -23.73
N GLY A 538 4.63 -5.04 -23.25
CA GLY A 538 3.94 -6.20 -23.80
C GLY A 538 4.36 -6.62 -25.22
N GLN A 539 5.38 -5.98 -25.81
CA GLN A 539 5.90 -6.37 -27.13
C GLN A 539 6.83 -7.59 -27.02
N PRO A 540 6.97 -8.39 -28.09
CA PRO A 540 7.87 -9.54 -28.08
C PRO A 540 9.34 -9.16 -27.88
N LEU A 541 10.07 -10.00 -27.13
CA LEU A 541 11.52 -9.93 -27.03
C LEU A 541 12.16 -10.27 -28.36
N ARG A 542 13.30 -9.64 -28.67
CA ARG A 542 14.13 -9.96 -29.83
C ARG A 542 15.59 -10.02 -29.42
N CYS A 543 16.33 -10.99 -29.95
CA CYS A 543 17.76 -11.13 -29.71
C CYS A 543 18.54 -9.85 -30.04
N GLU A 544 18.17 -9.16 -31.13
CA GLU A 544 18.80 -7.88 -31.51
C GLU A 544 18.71 -6.80 -30.42
N HIS A 545 17.66 -6.82 -29.58
CA HIS A 545 17.51 -5.84 -28.51
C HIS A 545 18.61 -6.02 -27.45
N ASP A 546 19.03 -7.24 -27.15
CA ASP A 546 20.06 -7.52 -26.14
C ASP A 546 21.41 -6.89 -26.54
N SER A 547 21.86 -7.14 -27.77
CA SER A 547 23.15 -6.61 -28.25
C SER A 547 23.14 -5.09 -28.36
N LYS A 548 22.02 -4.50 -28.84
CA LYS A 548 21.87 -3.04 -28.93
C LYS A 548 21.87 -2.40 -27.53
N LEU A 549 21.17 -3.00 -26.57
CA LEU A 549 21.09 -2.50 -25.20
C LEU A 549 22.44 -2.57 -24.48
N LEU A 550 23.15 -3.70 -24.61
CA LEU A 550 24.45 -3.89 -23.99
C LEU A 550 25.46 -2.85 -24.47
N SER A 551 25.54 -2.64 -25.80
CA SER A 551 26.43 -1.64 -26.41
C SER A 551 26.06 -0.20 -26.03
N ALA A 552 24.77 0.17 -26.11
CA ALA A 552 24.31 1.53 -25.83
C ALA A 552 24.61 1.98 -24.39
N THR A 553 24.52 1.06 -23.44
CA THR A 553 24.70 1.34 -22.01
C THR A 553 26.15 1.63 -21.64
N VAL A 554 27.13 1.08 -22.38
CA VAL A 554 28.56 1.36 -22.15
C VAL A 554 29.00 2.68 -22.77
N VAL A 555 28.45 3.03 -23.94
CA VAL A 555 28.78 4.30 -24.64
C VAL A 555 28.17 5.53 -23.94
N GLY A 556 27.01 5.38 -23.29
CA GLY A 556 26.33 6.46 -22.57
C GLY A 556 26.97 6.89 -21.24
N GLY A 557 27.88 6.09 -20.66
CA GLY A 557 28.50 6.35 -19.36
C GLY A 557 29.49 7.53 -19.32
N GLY A 558 29.88 8.07 -20.48
CA GLY A 558 30.87 9.15 -20.62
C GLY A 558 30.29 10.56 -20.83
N ARG A 559 28.96 10.73 -20.87
CA ARG A 559 28.33 12.05 -21.03
C ARG A 559 27.27 12.27 -19.96
N ALA A 560 27.55 13.19 -19.04
CA ALA A 560 26.48 13.92 -18.38
C ALA A 560 25.56 14.47 -19.48
N ALA A 561 24.29 14.08 -19.44
CA ALA A 561 23.32 14.33 -20.48
C ALA A 561 23.04 15.84 -20.63
N GLU A 562 23.68 16.48 -21.61
CA GLU A 562 23.10 17.63 -22.31
C GLU A 562 22.15 17.10 -23.39
N ALA A 563 20.90 17.51 -23.32
CA ALA A 563 19.82 17.06 -24.21
C ALA A 563 19.97 17.63 -25.63
N PRO A 564 19.72 16.86 -26.70
CA PRO A 564 19.47 17.43 -28.02
C PRO A 564 18.09 18.08 -28.06
N GLY A 565 18.02 19.28 -28.63
CA GLY A 565 16.81 20.09 -28.75
C GLY A 565 15.67 19.40 -29.50
N VAL A 566 14.46 19.65 -29.01
CA VAL A 566 13.19 19.20 -29.57
C VAL A 566 13.01 19.78 -30.98
N ALA A 567 13.12 18.94 -32.01
CA ALA A 567 12.57 19.24 -33.33
C ALA A 567 11.03 19.12 -33.25
N ARG A 568 10.34 20.26 -33.36
CA ARG A 568 8.88 20.34 -33.43
C ARG A 568 8.38 19.70 -34.72
N CYS A 569 7.73 18.54 -34.63
CA CYS A 569 6.80 18.09 -35.66
C CYS A 569 5.41 18.69 -35.38
N THR A 570 4.97 19.63 -36.21
CA THR A 570 3.59 20.13 -36.27
C THR A 570 2.67 19.10 -36.94
N PRO A 571 1.50 18.75 -36.39
CA PRO A 571 0.50 18.00 -37.13
C PRO A 571 -0.37 18.93 -37.99
N ALA A 572 -0.60 18.55 -39.25
CA ALA A 572 -1.56 19.16 -40.16
C ALA A 572 -3.02 18.90 -39.71
N PRO A 573 -3.99 19.78 -40.03
CA PRO A 573 -5.37 19.62 -39.56
C PRO A 573 -6.19 18.70 -40.48
N PRO A 574 -7.16 17.92 -39.95
CA PRO A 574 -8.17 17.30 -40.78
C PRO A 574 -9.27 18.31 -41.15
N ARG A 575 -9.73 18.21 -42.40
CA ARG A 575 -10.82 19.00 -42.97
C ARG A 575 -12.19 18.48 -42.50
N GLY A 576 -12.98 19.37 -41.89
CA GLY A 576 -14.35 19.68 -42.31
C GLY A 576 -15.55 18.83 -41.84
N SER A 577 -16.57 19.59 -41.42
CA SER A 577 -18.02 19.31 -41.28
C SER A 577 -18.46 18.49 -40.05
N GLY A 578 -19.43 18.87 -39.24
CA GLY A 578 -20.25 20.07 -39.09
C GLY A 578 -21.30 19.77 -38.01
N GLY A 579 -21.61 20.72 -37.11
CA GLY A 579 -22.72 20.56 -36.16
C GLY A 579 -22.58 21.31 -34.82
N THR A 580 -23.11 22.53 -34.83
CA THR A 580 -23.82 23.23 -33.74
C THR A 580 -23.17 23.46 -32.37
N GLU A 581 -22.84 24.74 -32.14
CA GLU A 581 -22.45 25.35 -30.86
C GLU A 581 -23.58 25.33 -29.81
N LEU A 582 -23.22 25.06 -28.55
CA LEU A 582 -23.91 25.58 -27.37
C LEU A 582 -22.89 26.31 -26.49
N ARG A 583 -22.99 27.64 -26.49
CA ARG A 583 -22.22 28.58 -25.66
C ARG A 583 -22.64 28.46 -24.19
N CYS A 584 -21.67 28.26 -23.30
CA CYS A 584 -21.68 28.88 -21.98
C CYS A 584 -20.37 29.66 -21.78
N LYS A 585 -20.52 30.94 -21.41
CA LYS A 585 -19.47 31.94 -21.26
C LYS A 585 -18.74 31.81 -19.91
N GLY A 586 -17.40 31.75 -19.99
CA GLY A 586 -16.47 32.69 -19.33
C GLY A 586 -16.20 32.59 -17.82
N ALA A 587 -14.97 32.21 -17.46
CA ALA A 587 -14.02 33.08 -16.73
C ALA A 587 -12.60 32.46 -16.79
N GLY A 588 -11.60 33.29 -17.06
CA GLY A 588 -10.25 32.91 -17.48
C GLY A 588 -9.28 32.44 -16.38
N PRO A 589 -8.03 32.12 -16.77
CA PRO A 589 -7.10 31.32 -15.97
C PRO A 589 -6.12 32.18 -15.18
N ALA A 590 -5.85 31.80 -13.92
CA ALA A 590 -4.63 32.15 -13.22
C ALA A 590 -3.74 30.90 -13.16
N ALA A 591 -2.68 30.91 -13.96
CA ALA A 591 -1.66 29.88 -14.00
C ALA A 591 -0.84 29.92 -12.71
N HIS A 592 -0.87 28.84 -11.93
CA HIS A 592 0.20 28.51 -10.99
C HIS A 592 0.96 27.30 -11.55
N ALA A 593 2.25 27.54 -11.80
CA ALA A 593 3.20 26.59 -12.35
C ALA A 593 3.21 25.28 -11.52
N LEU A 594 2.76 24.19 -12.13
CA LEU A 594 3.01 22.85 -11.64
C LEU A 594 4.48 22.53 -11.92
N MET A 595 5.33 22.62 -10.89
CA MET A 595 6.63 21.95 -10.91
C MET A 595 6.36 20.45 -11.07
N VAL A 596 6.45 19.94 -12.29
CA VAL A 596 6.55 18.52 -12.57
C VAL A 596 7.92 18.07 -12.06
N ARG A 597 7.99 17.71 -10.77
CA ARG A 597 9.11 16.92 -10.25
C ARG A 597 9.05 15.57 -10.94
N ARG A 598 10.06 15.32 -11.79
CA ARG A 598 10.31 14.06 -12.49
C ARG A 598 10.14 12.89 -11.52
N GLY A 599 9.18 12.01 -11.82
CA GLY A 599 9.02 10.73 -11.13
C GLY A 599 10.18 9.82 -11.49
N LEU A 600 10.89 9.33 -10.48
CA LEU A 600 11.92 8.32 -10.61
C LEU A 600 11.26 6.95 -10.83
N GLY A 601 11.74 6.21 -11.83
CA GLY A 601 11.19 4.92 -12.25
C GLY A 601 11.29 3.86 -11.15
N TRP A 602 10.17 3.19 -10.88
CA TRP A 602 10.08 2.09 -9.91
C TRP A 602 10.45 0.77 -10.58
N ARG A 603 11.57 0.17 -10.15
CA ARG A 603 12.11 -1.17 -10.45
C ARG A 603 13.32 -1.21 -11.40
N GLN A 604 14.21 -2.12 -11.02
CA GLN A 604 15.42 -2.59 -11.70
C GLN A 604 16.66 -1.68 -11.65
N ARG A 605 17.30 -1.72 -10.47
CA ARG A 605 18.75 -1.69 -10.32
C ARG A 605 19.20 -3.07 -9.83
N SER A 606 19.07 -4.09 -10.68
CA SER A 606 19.27 -5.50 -10.30
C SER A 606 20.73 -5.92 -10.25
N GLY A 607 21.58 -5.17 -10.94
CA GLY A 607 22.95 -5.57 -11.19
C GLY A 607 23.97 -4.69 -10.52
N ALA A 608 23.73 -4.11 -9.34
CA ALA A 608 24.71 -3.24 -8.67
C ALA A 608 25.52 -3.95 -7.56
N LEU A 609 25.10 -5.13 -7.08
CA LEU A 609 25.61 -5.70 -5.82
C LEU A 609 25.86 -7.22 -5.83
N TRP A 610 25.91 -7.86 -7.00
CA TRP A 610 26.38 -9.26 -7.11
C TRP A 610 27.84 -9.43 -6.63
N ALA A 611 28.59 -8.34 -6.51
CA ALA A 611 30.03 -8.34 -6.25
C ALA A 611 30.47 -7.56 -4.98
N ALA A 612 29.57 -7.30 -4.01
CA ALA A 612 29.98 -6.67 -2.75
C ALA A 612 29.13 -7.15 -1.56
N PRO A 613 29.73 -7.74 -0.50
CA PRO A 613 29.09 -7.70 0.81
C PRO A 613 29.00 -6.23 1.24
N ALA A 614 27.83 -5.82 1.74
CA ALA A 614 27.70 -4.51 2.36
C ALA A 614 28.76 -4.38 3.47
N GLY A 615 29.52 -3.28 3.46
CA GLY A 615 30.55 -3.00 4.45
C GLY A 615 30.03 -3.18 5.88
N LEU A 616 30.92 -3.64 6.76
CA LEU A 616 30.72 -3.79 8.21
C LEU A 616 29.93 -2.61 8.81
N GLY A 617 28.62 -2.76 8.92
CA GLY A 617 27.73 -1.66 9.29
C GLY A 617 26.28 -2.07 9.51
N ALA A 618 26.03 -3.33 9.84
CA ALA A 618 24.82 -3.77 10.54
C ALA A 618 25.08 -5.20 11.02
N ARG A 619 25.75 -5.34 12.16
CA ARG A 619 25.48 -6.52 12.99
C ARG A 619 23.98 -6.46 13.29
N LEU A 620 23.23 -7.43 12.79
CA LEU A 620 21.90 -7.74 13.31
C LEU A 620 22.10 -8.04 14.79
N ALA A 621 21.90 -7.03 15.63
CA ALA A 621 21.83 -7.21 17.06
C ALA A 621 20.53 -7.98 17.36
N LEU A 622 20.68 -8.99 18.22
CA LEU A 622 19.64 -9.86 18.75
C LEU A 622 18.39 -9.12 19.22
#